data_AF-A0A2S2PU60-F1
#
_entry.id   AF-A0A2S2PU60-F1
#
_cell.length_a   1.000
_cell.length_b   1.000
_cell.length_c   1.000
_cell.angle_alpha   90.00
_cell.angle_beta   90.00
_cell.angle_gamma   90.00
#
_symmetry.space_group_name_H-M   'P 1'
#
loop_
_entity.id
_entity.type
_entity.pdbx_description
1 polymer ?
#
loop_
_entity_poly.entity_id
_entity_poly.type
_entity_poly.pdbx_seq_one_letter_code
_entity_poly.pdbx_strand_id
1 'polypeptide(L)'
;VEFYSPDVECFDKSFFELKLWKRKLNKCEKLPKSGLQALIMCDEQIYPNIFLLLKILCTLPVSTTSPKRMFSTLKRVKTYLRNTMGQERLNGLTMLTVHRDIKLYPDDILDILAKNKKRKLEIIL
;
A
#
# COMPACT_ATOMS: atom_id res chain seq x y z
N VAL A 1 2.00 1.05 -15.04
CA VAL A 1 0.73 0.60 -15.67
C VAL A 1 0.76 -0.91 -15.90
N GLU A 2 1.92 -1.50 -16.18
CA GLU A 2 2.10 -2.97 -16.28
C GLU A 2 1.74 -3.78 -15.02
N PHE A 3 1.81 -3.18 -13.82
CA PHE A 3 1.57 -3.89 -12.57
C PHE A 3 0.14 -4.45 -12.41
N TYR A 4 -0.86 -3.79 -13.01
CA TYR A 4 -2.27 -4.24 -12.98
C TYR A 4 -2.70 -4.92 -14.28
N SER A 5 -1.75 -5.12 -15.22
CA SER A 5 -2.02 -5.81 -16.47
C SER A 5 -2.55 -7.26 -16.33
N PRO A 6 -2.19 -8.04 -15.29
CA PRO A 6 -2.75 -9.39 -15.14
C PRO A 6 -4.17 -9.40 -14.57
N ASP A 7 -4.63 -8.31 -13.94
CA ASP A 7 -5.95 -8.25 -13.30
C ASP A 7 -7.04 -7.69 -14.23
N VAL A 8 -6.66 -7.07 -15.36
CA VAL A 8 -7.61 -6.52 -16.35
C VAL A 8 -7.64 -7.45 -17.56
N GLU A 9 -8.73 -8.21 -17.69
CA GLU A 9 -8.98 -8.98 -18.90
C GLU A 9 -9.21 -8.04 -20.09
N CYS A 10 -8.18 -7.85 -20.91
CA CYS A 10 -8.21 -7.15 -22.20
C CYS A 10 -8.67 -5.68 -22.12
N PHE A 11 -7.72 -4.76 -22.37
CA PHE A 11 -7.96 -3.31 -22.35
C PHE A 11 -9.15 -2.86 -23.22
N ASP A 12 -9.37 -3.50 -24.37
CA ASP A 12 -10.49 -3.18 -25.27
C ASP A 12 -11.87 -3.41 -24.61
N LYS A 13 -12.04 -4.51 -23.86
CA LYS A 13 -13.30 -4.80 -23.15
C LYS A 13 -13.58 -3.74 -22.09
N SER A 14 -12.55 -3.30 -21.37
CA SER A 14 -12.67 -2.26 -20.35
C SER A 14 -13.15 -0.92 -20.92
N PHE A 15 -12.74 -0.57 -22.15
CA PHE A 15 -13.18 0.67 -22.81
C PHE A 15 -14.66 0.62 -23.22
N PHE A 16 -15.13 -0.53 -23.73
CA PHE A 16 -16.55 -0.72 -24.06
C PHE A 16 -17.42 -0.73 -22.80
N GLU A 17 -16.99 -1.42 -21.74
CA GLU A 17 -17.66 -1.40 -20.43
C GLU A 17 -17.73 0.02 -19.86
N LEU A 18 -16.65 0.80 -19.96
CA LEU A 18 -16.61 2.20 -19.52
C LEU A 18 -17.61 3.07 -20.28
N LYS A 19 -17.70 2.90 -21.60
CA LYS A 19 -18.66 3.62 -22.45
C LYS A 19 -20.10 3.26 -22.07
N LEU A 20 -20.36 1.98 -21.78
CA LEU A 20 -21.67 1.49 -21.36
C LEU A 20 -22.05 2.00 -19.95
N TRP A 21 -21.11 1.98 -19.02
CA TRP A 21 -21.27 2.50 -17.66
C TRP A 21 -21.51 4.02 -17.67
N LYS A 22 -20.78 4.77 -18.51
CA LYS A 22 -21.00 6.23 -18.69
C LYS A 22 -22.41 6.51 -19.22
N ARG A 23 -22.92 5.64 -20.09
CA ARG A 23 -24.31 5.73 -20.60
C ARG A 23 -25.34 5.38 -19.51
N LYS A 24 -25.07 4.41 -18.64
CA LYS A 24 -25.88 4.12 -17.44
C LYS A 24 -25.94 5.33 -16.53
N LEU A 25 -24.79 5.94 -16.23
CA LEU A 25 -24.71 7.15 -15.42
C LEU A 25 -25.46 8.35 -16.01
N ASN A 26 -25.33 8.60 -17.32
CA ASN A 26 -26.04 9.71 -17.96
C ASN A 26 -27.56 9.52 -17.96
N LYS A 27 -28.04 8.28 -17.85
CA LYS A 27 -29.46 7.96 -17.67
C LYS A 27 -29.91 7.99 -16.21
N CYS A 28 -28.99 7.84 -15.26
CA CYS A 28 -29.27 7.94 -13.84
C CYS A 28 -29.22 9.41 -13.40
N GLU A 29 -30.35 9.92 -12.91
CA GLU A 29 -30.47 11.30 -12.44
C GLU A 29 -29.56 11.63 -11.24
N LYS A 30 -29.14 10.61 -10.48
CA LYS A 30 -28.28 10.72 -9.30
C LYS A 30 -26.87 10.20 -9.63
N LEU A 31 -25.98 11.10 -10.04
CA LEU A 31 -24.56 10.77 -10.18
C LEU A 31 -23.94 10.46 -8.81
N PRO A 32 -23.08 9.42 -8.71
CA PRO A 32 -22.38 9.11 -7.47
C PRO A 32 -21.45 10.27 -7.09
N LYS A 33 -21.59 10.77 -5.86
CA LYS A 33 -20.78 11.90 -5.34
C LYS A 33 -19.45 11.44 -4.76
N SER A 34 -19.26 10.13 -4.58
CA SER A 34 -18.07 9.52 -4.00
C SER A 34 -17.73 8.21 -4.71
N GLY A 35 -16.44 7.85 -4.77
CA GLY A 35 -15.97 6.59 -5.35
C GLY A 35 -16.63 5.36 -4.73
N LEU A 36 -16.95 5.40 -3.44
CA LEU A 36 -17.69 4.33 -2.75
C LEU A 36 -19.13 4.19 -3.24
N GLN A 37 -19.82 5.30 -3.51
CA GLN A 37 -21.17 5.25 -4.09
C GLN A 37 -21.13 4.71 -5.53
N ALA A 38 -20.10 5.09 -6.30
CA ALA A 38 -19.90 4.58 -7.63
C ALA A 38 -19.65 3.06 -7.62
N LEU A 39 -18.91 2.55 -6.64
CA LEU A 39 -18.68 1.11 -6.45
C LEU A 39 -19.98 0.36 -6.12
N ILE A 40 -20.82 0.90 -5.22
CA ILE A 40 -22.10 0.27 -4.84
C ILE A 40 -23.09 0.25 -6.02
N MET A 41 -23.06 1.27 -6.89
CA MET A 41 -23.92 1.34 -8.08
C MET A 41 -23.44 0.50 -9.27
N CYS A 42 -22.19 0.00 -9.19
CA CYS A 42 -21.57 -0.78 -10.25
C CYS A 42 -21.76 -2.27 -9.98
N ASP A 43 -22.51 -2.95 -10.85
CA ASP A 43 -22.68 -4.40 -10.79
C ASP A 43 -21.44 -5.11 -11.35
N GLU A 44 -20.78 -5.90 -10.52
CA GLU A 44 -19.58 -6.68 -10.87
C GLU A 44 -19.83 -7.66 -12.03
N GLN A 45 -21.05 -8.20 -12.15
CA GLN A 45 -21.41 -9.14 -13.22
C GLN A 45 -21.58 -8.46 -14.59
N ILE A 46 -21.89 -7.17 -14.62
CA ILE A 46 -22.14 -6.41 -15.86
C ILE A 46 -20.90 -5.63 -16.28
N TYR A 47 -20.11 -5.14 -15.30
CA TYR A 47 -18.93 -4.31 -15.51
C TYR A 47 -17.74 -4.79 -14.66
N PRO A 48 -17.24 -6.02 -14.88
CA PRO A 48 -16.20 -6.60 -14.02
C PRO A 48 -14.92 -5.77 -13.99
N ASN A 49 -14.50 -5.22 -15.13
CA ASN A 49 -13.27 -4.42 -15.21
C ASN A 49 -13.45 -3.06 -14.53
N ILE A 50 -14.60 -2.40 -14.72
CA ILE A 50 -14.89 -1.10 -14.09
C ILE A 50 -15.07 -1.25 -12.57
N PHE A 51 -15.71 -2.34 -12.13
CA PHE A 51 -15.85 -2.65 -10.72
C PHE A 51 -14.48 -2.85 -10.05
N LEU A 52 -13.58 -3.61 -10.69
CA LEU A 52 -12.22 -3.78 -10.21
C LEU A 52 -11.46 -2.44 -10.15
N LEU A 53 -11.54 -1.61 -11.19
CA LEU A 53 -10.91 -0.29 -11.21
C LEU A 53 -11.44 0.63 -10.09
N LEU A 54 -12.76 0.64 -9.87
CA LEU A 54 -13.39 1.39 -8.78
C LEU A 54 -12.97 0.86 -7.41
N LYS A 55 -12.83 -0.46 -7.27
CA LYS A 55 -12.34 -1.11 -6.05
C LYS A 55 -10.89 -0.74 -5.78
N ILE A 56 -10.02 -0.81 -6.79
CA ILE A 56 -8.63 -0.33 -6.72
C ILE A 56 -8.62 1.14 -6.31
N LEU A 57 -9.41 2.00 -6.96
CA LEU A 57 -9.51 3.42 -6.63
C LEU A 57 -9.94 3.66 -5.17
N CYS A 58 -10.87 2.87 -4.64
CA CYS A 58 -11.33 2.98 -3.25
C CYS A 58 -10.33 2.40 -2.24
N THR A 59 -9.57 1.37 -2.62
CA THR A 59 -8.54 0.74 -1.78
C THR A 59 -7.21 1.47 -1.80
N LEU A 60 -6.91 2.17 -2.91
CA LEU A 60 -5.80 3.09 -2.97
C LEU A 60 -6.08 4.18 -1.93
N PRO A 61 -5.15 4.42 -1.01
CA PRO A 61 -5.35 5.41 0.03
C PRO A 61 -5.47 6.79 -0.62
N VAL A 62 -6.70 7.25 -0.88
CA VAL A 62 -7.00 8.68 -1.07
C VAL A 62 -6.54 9.44 0.19
N SER A 63 -6.53 8.75 1.33
CA SER A 63 -6.00 9.20 2.60
C SER A 63 -4.50 8.92 2.70
N THR A 64 -3.69 9.93 2.45
CA THR A 64 -2.24 10.01 2.68
C THR A 64 -1.75 9.69 4.12
N THR A 65 -2.60 9.17 5.01
CA THR A 65 -2.34 8.96 6.44
C THR A 65 -1.31 7.87 6.73
N SER A 66 -1.30 6.73 6.02
CA SER A 66 -0.30 5.68 6.27
C SER A 66 1.14 6.13 5.96
N PRO A 67 1.42 6.74 4.79
CA PRO A 67 2.72 7.36 4.55
C PRO A 67 3.01 8.48 5.56
N LYS A 68 2.05 9.35 5.89
CA LYS A 68 2.24 10.44 6.87
C LYS A 68 2.63 9.92 8.26
N ARG A 69 2.03 8.83 8.74
CA ARG A 69 2.39 8.20 10.02
C ARG A 69 3.82 7.66 9.97
N MET A 70 4.19 6.99 8.88
CA MET A 70 5.53 6.46 8.67
C MET A 70 6.57 7.59 8.59
N PHE A 71 6.33 8.65 7.82
CA PHE A 71 7.20 9.82 7.72
C PHE A 71 7.30 10.61 9.03
N SER A 72 6.20 10.76 9.77
CA SER A 72 6.20 11.40 11.09
C SER A 72 7.04 10.59 12.08
N THR A 73 6.88 9.26 12.08
CA THR A 73 7.67 8.37 12.93
C THR A 73 9.15 8.40 12.55
N LEU A 74 9.46 8.35 11.25
CA LEU A 74 10.82 8.50 10.71
C LEU A 74 11.45 9.83 11.12
N LYS A 75 10.71 10.94 11.01
CA LYS A 75 11.16 12.27 11.44
C LYS A 75 11.47 12.27 12.94
N ARG A 76 10.57 11.72 13.77
CA ARG A 76 10.78 11.61 15.22
C ARG A 76 11.99 10.75 15.58
N VAL A 77 12.17 9.60 14.93
CA VAL A 77 13.34 8.72 15.12
C VAL A 77 14.63 9.44 14.72
N LYS A 78 14.65 10.12 13.57
CA LYS A 78 15.81 10.90 13.10
C LYS A 78 16.15 12.07 14.03
N THR A 79 15.15 12.79 14.53
CA THR A 79 15.33 13.89 15.47
C THR A 79 15.80 13.41 16.85
N TYR A 80 15.20 12.33 17.38
CA TYR A 80 15.60 11.75 18.66
C TYR A 80 17.04 11.26 18.63
N LEU A 81 17.46 10.66 17.51
CA LEU A 81 18.80 10.08 17.41
C LEU A 81 19.90 11.05 17.00
N ARG A 82 19.58 12.27 16.49
CA ARG A 82 20.48 13.37 16.06
C ARG A 82 21.94 12.94 15.72
N ASN A 83 22.10 11.85 15.00
CA ASN A 83 23.39 11.25 14.66
C ASN A 83 23.29 10.76 13.22
N THR A 84 24.40 10.88 12.51
CA THR A 84 24.61 10.46 11.12
C THR A 84 24.50 8.94 11.03
N MET A 85 23.27 8.42 10.99
CA MET A 85 23.01 6.99 10.95
C MET A 85 22.74 6.55 9.52
N GLY A 86 23.35 5.43 9.11
CA GLY A 86 23.16 4.87 7.77
C GLY A 86 21.70 4.48 7.49
N GLN A 87 21.31 4.56 6.22
CA GLN A 87 19.93 4.38 5.76
C GLN A 87 19.35 2.99 6.11
N GLU A 88 20.18 1.95 6.05
CA GLU A 88 19.82 0.58 6.44
C GLU A 88 19.34 0.47 7.88
N ARG A 89 20.13 1.00 8.84
CA ARG A 89 19.78 0.97 10.26
C ARG A 89 18.53 1.81 10.54
N LEU A 90 18.38 2.94 9.84
CA LEU A 90 17.23 3.83 10.00
C LEU A 90 15.94 3.14 9.53
N ASN A 91 15.98 2.46 8.38
CA ASN A 91 14.83 1.71 7.85
C ASN A 91 14.42 0.55 8.77
N GLY A 92 15.39 -0.18 9.33
CA GLY A 92 15.10 -1.24 10.31
C GLY A 92 14.39 -0.70 11.56
N LEU A 93 14.88 0.41 12.11
CA LEU A 93 14.27 1.05 13.30
C LEU A 93 12.89 1.64 13.02
N THR A 94 12.66 2.23 11.84
CA THR A 94 11.33 2.71 11.49
C THR A 94 10.34 1.56 11.31
N MET A 95 10.76 0.46 10.70
CA MET A 95 9.92 -0.73 10.55
C MET A 95 9.52 -1.29 11.92
N LEU A 96 10.46 -1.43 12.86
CA LEU A 96 10.19 -1.88 14.24
C LEU A 96 9.27 -0.91 15.00
N THR A 97 9.42 0.40 14.81
CA THR A 97 8.61 1.39 15.53
C THR A 97 7.20 1.54 14.97
N VAL A 98 7.00 1.30 13.67
CA VAL A 98 5.67 1.28 13.02
C VAL A 98 4.92 0.00 13.38
N HIS A 99 5.60 -1.15 13.40
CA HIS A 99 5.01 -2.46 13.69
C HIS A 99 5.23 -2.88 15.14
N ARG A 100 5.02 -1.95 16.08
CA ARG A 100 5.26 -2.20 17.50
C ARG A 100 4.31 -3.24 18.11
N ASP A 101 3.23 -3.55 17.40
CA ASP A 101 2.20 -4.53 17.79
C ASP A 101 2.66 -5.99 17.53
N ILE A 102 3.74 -6.18 16.77
CA ILE A 102 4.33 -7.50 16.54
C ILE A 102 5.24 -7.84 17.72
N LYS A 103 4.87 -8.85 18.51
CA LYS A 103 5.71 -9.38 19.59
C LYS A 103 6.88 -10.14 18.99
N LEU A 104 8.10 -9.70 19.31
CA LEU A 104 9.32 -10.39 18.94
C LEU A 104 9.85 -11.15 20.15
N TYR A 105 10.09 -12.45 20.00
CA TYR A 105 10.74 -13.26 21.03
C TYR A 105 12.26 -13.22 20.84
N PRO A 106 13.04 -13.02 21.92
CA PRO A 106 14.50 -12.98 21.83
C PRO A 106 15.10 -14.25 21.22
N ASP A 107 14.51 -15.42 21.48
CA ASP A 107 14.99 -16.71 20.99
C ASP A 107 14.92 -16.82 19.46
N ASP A 108 13.82 -16.33 18.85
CA ASP A 108 13.67 -16.30 17.40
C ASP A 108 14.73 -15.40 16.73
N ILE A 109 15.04 -14.26 17.36
CA ILE A 109 16.06 -13.34 16.88
C ILE A 109 17.44 -13.99 16.97
N LEU A 110 17.73 -14.69 18.08
CA LEU A 110 18.99 -15.41 18.27
C LEU A 110 19.16 -16.52 17.23
N ASP A 111 18.12 -17.27 16.91
CA ASP A 111 18.15 -18.32 15.88
C ASP A 111 18.37 -17.74 14.47
N ILE A 112 17.71 -16.63 14.14
CA ILE A 112 17.89 -15.94 12.85
C ILE A 112 19.32 -15.37 12.74
N LEU A 113 19.84 -14.77 13.82
CA LEU A 113 21.22 -14.27 13.87
C LEU A 113 22.25 -15.41 13.86
N ALA A 114 21.93 -16.55 14.48
CA ALA A 114 22.81 -17.72 14.48
C ALA A 114 22.92 -18.37 13.09
N LYS A 115 21.83 -18.37 12.32
CA LYS A 115 21.81 -18.83 10.92
C LYS A 115 22.56 -17.88 9.98
N ASN A 116 22.60 -16.58 10.28
CA ASN A 116 23.33 -15.59 9.48
C ASN A 116 24.84 -15.58 9.80
N LYS A 117 25.65 -16.26 8.97
CA LYS A 117 27.11 -16.46 9.14
C LYS A 117 28.00 -15.19 9.05
N LYS A 118 27.45 -13.98 8.90
CA LYS A 118 28.25 -12.73 8.88
C LYS A 118 28.44 -12.20 10.30
N ARG A 119 29.26 -12.90 11.10
CA ARG A 119 29.60 -12.58 12.50
C ARG A 119 30.84 -11.69 12.69
N LYS A 120 31.35 -11.03 11.63
CA LYS A 120 32.42 -10.04 11.78
C LYS A 120 31.83 -8.64 11.76
N LEU A 121 31.57 -8.10 12.95
CA LEU A 121 31.62 -6.65 13.12
C LEU A 121 33.12 -6.31 13.17
N GLU A 122 33.65 -5.72 12.11
CA GLU A 122 34.98 -5.12 12.18
C GLU A 122 34.90 -3.91 13.12
N ILE A 123 35.22 -4.15 14.39
CA ILE A 123 35.51 -3.07 15.33
C ILE A 123 36.91 -2.59 14.94
N ILE A 124 36.96 -1.61 14.05
CA ILE A 124 38.17 -0.83 13.81
C ILE A 124 38.34 0.03 15.06
N LEU A 125 39.32 -0.34 15.89
CA LEU A 125 39.85 0.44 17.01
C LEU A 125 40.87 1.44 16.49
#